data_AF-A0A178F8D2-F1
#
_entry.id   AF-A0A178F8D2-F1
#
_cell.length_a   1.000
_cell.length_b   1.000
_cell.length_c   1.000
_cell.angle_alpha   90.00
_cell.angle_beta   90.00
_cell.angle_gamma   90.00
#
_symmetry.space_group_name_H-M   'P 1'
#
loop_
_entity.id
_entity.type
_entity.pdbx_description
1 polymer ?
#
loop_
_entity_poly.entity_id
_entity_poly.type
_entity_poly.pdbx_seq_one_letter_code
_entity_poly.pdbx_strand_id
1 'polypeptide(L)'
;MEPLCVGFVRARVKVASADLDAGRMINELTRVFYAWDPNSGIEGFPLRQWSVEIHLLNDHGEPVPASVFPKVTYHLHPSFEQRATQTIKSPPFRIEEEGWGEFDMQIVLSAPDKDHSITHDLNFQSSKYESKHVITFKNPKPPLLAQLRESGPVPGDENGVKKRGQEESKKKKRADKNVDMDKLADGLQKLGEDDLLQVVQMVHDNKSSDSYTKNDIERKDMTFSALRSSWVYLS
;
A
#
# COMPACT_ATOMS: atom_id res chain seq x y z
N MET A 1 -29.84 43.59 43.43
CA MET A 1 -28.91 42.49 43.76
C MET A 1 -29.31 41.34 42.83
N GLU A 2 -28.69 41.29 41.65
CA GLU A 2 -29.03 40.34 40.59
C GLU A 2 -27.87 39.32 40.46
N PRO A 3 -28.15 38.01 40.32
CA PRO A 3 -27.09 37.02 40.25
C PRO A 3 -26.51 36.94 38.83
N LEU A 4 -25.18 37.04 38.75
CA LEU A 4 -24.42 36.81 37.52
C LEU A 4 -24.52 35.33 37.11
N CYS A 5 -25.06 35.09 35.93
CA CYS A 5 -25.16 33.78 35.29
C CYS A 5 -23.76 33.35 34.80
N VAL A 6 -23.17 32.34 35.42
CA VAL A 6 -21.86 31.78 35.00
C VAL A 6 -22.08 30.84 33.82
N GLY A 7 -21.87 31.35 32.60
CA GLY A 7 -21.95 30.56 31.37
C GLY A 7 -20.77 29.59 31.23
N PHE A 8 -21.03 28.30 31.35
CA PHE A 8 -20.05 27.24 31.08
C PHE A 8 -19.92 27.04 29.56
N VAL A 9 -18.90 27.63 28.95
CA VAL A 9 -18.59 27.44 27.52
C VAL A 9 -17.96 26.07 27.34
N ARG A 10 -18.76 25.07 26.92
CA ARG A 10 -18.24 23.78 26.45
C ARG A 10 -17.54 23.98 25.11
N ALA A 11 -16.23 24.16 25.15
CA ALA A 11 -15.38 24.08 23.97
C ALA A 11 -15.48 22.68 23.37
N ARG A 12 -16.13 22.56 22.22
CA ARG A 12 -16.16 21.33 21.42
C ARG A 12 -14.85 21.29 20.64
N VAL A 13 -13.84 20.60 21.18
CA VAL A 13 -12.62 20.29 20.44
C VAL A 13 -13.02 19.50 19.19
N LYS A 14 -12.97 20.13 18.02
CA LYS A 14 -12.98 19.41 16.75
C LYS A 14 -11.63 18.71 16.66
N VAL A 15 -11.61 17.43 17.00
CA VAL A 15 -10.50 16.55 16.65
C VAL A 15 -10.40 16.63 15.13
N ALA A 16 -9.30 17.16 14.61
CA ALA A 16 -8.99 17.09 13.19
C ALA A 16 -8.99 15.60 12.83
N SER A 17 -9.89 15.21 11.94
CA SER A 17 -9.83 13.90 11.31
C SER A 17 -8.47 13.81 10.66
N ALA A 18 -7.57 12.96 11.16
CA ALA A 18 -6.41 12.58 10.38
C ALA A 18 -6.94 11.98 9.07
N ASP A 19 -6.47 12.47 7.93
CA ASP A 19 -6.82 11.89 6.63
C ASP A 19 -6.22 10.48 6.56
N LEU A 20 -7.03 9.48 6.92
CA LEU A 20 -6.68 8.05 6.92
C LEU A 20 -6.93 7.47 5.52
N ASP A 21 -6.27 8.01 4.50
CA ASP A 21 -6.42 7.54 3.12
C ASP A 21 -5.48 6.35 2.86
N ALA A 22 -6.04 5.22 2.45
CA ALA A 22 -5.28 4.00 2.18
C ALA A 22 -5.01 3.86 0.67
N GLY A 23 -3.75 3.94 0.26
CA GLY A 23 -3.33 3.66 -1.11
C GLY A 23 -3.07 2.17 -1.36
N ARG A 24 -3.47 1.66 -2.52
CA ARG A 24 -3.08 0.34 -3.02
C ARG A 24 -2.66 0.40 -4.47
N MET A 25 -1.65 -0.39 -4.82
CA MET A 25 -1.21 -0.52 -6.20
C MET A 25 -1.90 -1.72 -6.85
N ILE A 26 -2.49 -1.48 -8.01
CA ILE A 26 -3.07 -2.47 -8.90
C ILE A 26 -2.07 -2.77 -10.00
N ASN A 27 -1.92 -4.04 -10.33
CA ASN A 27 -1.21 -4.50 -11.52
C ASN A 27 -2.22 -5.13 -12.47
N GLU A 28 -2.38 -4.50 -13.63
CA GLU A 28 -3.09 -5.06 -14.74
C GLU A 28 -2.11 -5.84 -15.62
N LEU A 29 -2.48 -7.06 -15.97
CA LEU A 29 -1.70 -7.92 -16.84
C LEU A 29 -2.48 -8.22 -18.11
N THR A 30 -1.94 -7.79 -19.25
CA THR A 30 -2.48 -8.10 -20.57
C THR A 30 -1.59 -9.11 -21.27
N ARG A 31 -2.22 -10.13 -21.86
CA ARG A 31 -1.57 -11.12 -22.72
C ARG A 31 -2.24 -11.12 -24.09
N VAL A 32 -1.42 -11.13 -25.13
CA VAL A 32 -1.85 -11.13 -26.53
C VAL A 32 -1.24 -12.37 -27.18
N PHE A 33 -2.11 -13.21 -27.71
CA PHE A 33 -1.80 -14.41 -28.46
C PHE A 33 -2.14 -14.15 -29.93
N TYR A 34 -1.23 -14.56 -30.81
CA TYR A 34 -1.52 -14.58 -32.24
C TYR A 34 -2.39 -15.79 -32.52
N ALA A 35 -3.63 -15.56 -32.94
CA ALA A 35 -4.49 -16.59 -33.49
C ALA A 35 -4.32 -16.54 -35.01
N TRP A 36 -3.78 -17.61 -35.61
CA TRP A 36 -3.82 -17.71 -37.07
C TRP A 36 -5.22 -18.19 -37.47
N ASP A 37 -6.01 -17.28 -38.05
CA ASP A 37 -7.25 -17.63 -38.73
C ASP A 37 -7.16 -17.17 -40.20
N PRO A 38 -7.10 -18.10 -41.18
CA PRO A 38 -7.09 -17.77 -42.60
C PRO A 38 -8.41 -17.12 -43.06
N ASN A 39 -9.45 -17.11 -42.22
CA ASN A 39 -10.76 -16.53 -42.49
C ASN A 39 -11.09 -15.33 -41.57
N SER A 40 -10.09 -14.66 -40.98
CA SER A 40 -10.30 -13.51 -40.06
C SER A 40 -11.13 -12.35 -40.61
N GLY A 41 -11.50 -12.40 -41.89
CA GLY A 41 -12.50 -11.55 -42.51
C GLY A 41 -11.98 -10.18 -42.95
N ILE A 42 -10.73 -9.85 -42.62
CA ILE A 42 -10.09 -8.58 -42.99
C ILE A 42 -8.70 -8.86 -43.56
N GLU A 43 -8.54 -8.58 -44.85
CA GLU A 43 -7.28 -8.77 -45.58
C GLU A 43 -6.17 -7.88 -44.98
N GLY A 44 -5.05 -8.50 -44.60
CA GLY A 44 -3.88 -7.81 -44.06
C GLY A 44 -3.86 -7.58 -42.54
N PHE A 45 -4.93 -7.90 -41.81
CA PHE A 45 -4.99 -7.73 -40.35
C PHE A 45 -5.18 -9.08 -39.65
N PRO A 46 -4.13 -9.61 -38.97
CA PRO A 46 -4.25 -10.88 -38.26
C PRO A 46 -5.20 -10.74 -37.07
N LEU A 47 -6.08 -11.72 -36.91
CA LEU A 47 -6.90 -11.84 -35.71
C LEU A 47 -6.00 -12.13 -34.51
N ARG A 48 -6.30 -11.53 -33.35
CA ARG A 48 -5.56 -11.74 -32.12
C ARG A 48 -6.53 -12.13 -31.02
N GLN A 49 -6.17 -13.17 -30.29
CA GLN A 49 -6.81 -13.48 -29.03
C GLN A 49 -6.06 -12.76 -27.93
N TRP A 50 -6.77 -12.08 -27.05
CA TRP A 50 -6.17 -11.35 -25.95
C TRP A 50 -6.93 -11.60 -24.66
N SER A 51 -6.23 -11.46 -23.54
CA SER A 51 -6.79 -11.59 -22.20
C SER A 51 -6.25 -10.51 -21.28
N VAL A 52 -7.12 -9.99 -20.41
CA VAL A 52 -6.78 -9.00 -19.39
C VAL A 52 -7.07 -9.59 -18.02
N GLU A 53 -6.14 -9.46 -17.09
CA GLU A 53 -6.23 -9.91 -15.70
C GLU A 53 -5.87 -8.78 -14.73
N ILE A 54 -6.56 -8.70 -13.59
CA ILE A 54 -6.34 -7.68 -12.57
C ILE A 54 -5.84 -8.31 -11.27
N HIS A 55 -4.71 -7.81 -10.79
CA HIS A 55 -4.07 -8.19 -9.55
C HIS A 55 -3.83 -6.97 -8.66
N LEU A 56 -3.74 -7.21 -7.36
CA LEU A 56 -3.25 -6.22 -6.40
C LEU A 56 -1.76 -6.49 -6.19
N LEU A 57 -0.95 -5.47 -5.94
CA LEU A 57 0.42 -5.66 -5.49
C LEU A 57 0.49 -5.51 -3.98
N ASN A 58 1.12 -6.47 -3.33
CA ASN A 58 1.46 -6.37 -1.91
C ASN A 58 2.68 -5.45 -1.70
N ASP A 59 3.09 -5.25 -0.45
CA ASP A 59 4.25 -4.38 -0.13
C ASP A 59 5.58 -4.90 -0.66
N HIS A 60 5.66 -6.20 -0.95
CA HIS A 60 6.81 -6.83 -1.57
C HIS A 60 6.79 -6.70 -3.11
N GLY A 61 5.74 -6.09 -3.68
CA GLY A 61 5.55 -5.95 -5.12
C GLY A 61 5.06 -7.22 -5.81
N GLU A 62 4.62 -8.23 -5.05
CA GLU A 62 4.13 -9.50 -5.59
C GLU A 62 2.64 -9.40 -5.92
N PRO A 63 2.19 -10.02 -7.03
CA PRO A 63 0.77 -10.05 -7.39
C PRO A 63 -0.01 -10.95 -6.43
N VAL A 64 -1.01 -10.39 -5.76
CA VAL A 64 -1.98 -11.09 -4.93
C VAL A 64 -3.40 -10.93 -5.50
N PRO A 65 -4.34 -11.82 -5.18
CA PRO A 65 -5.73 -11.68 -5.62
C PRO A 65 -6.31 -10.34 -5.20
N ALA A 66 -6.95 -9.63 -6.13
CA ALA A 66 -7.59 -8.33 -5.87
C ALA A 66 -8.97 -8.48 -5.17
N SER A 67 -9.00 -9.23 -4.06
CA SER A 67 -10.21 -9.60 -3.30
C SER A 67 -10.95 -8.42 -2.66
N VAL A 68 -10.33 -7.25 -2.62
CA VAL A 68 -10.96 -6.00 -2.15
C VAL A 68 -12.11 -5.55 -3.04
N PHE A 69 -12.11 -5.94 -4.32
CA PHE A 69 -13.19 -5.62 -5.26
C PHE A 69 -14.17 -6.79 -5.36
N PRO A 70 -15.46 -6.61 -5.03
CA PRO A 70 -16.49 -7.61 -5.33
C PRO A 70 -16.69 -7.88 -6.82
N LYS A 71 -16.40 -6.92 -7.70
CA LYS A 71 -16.52 -7.07 -9.15
C LYS A 71 -15.67 -6.06 -9.91
N VAL A 72 -15.36 -6.40 -11.16
CA VAL A 72 -14.74 -5.52 -12.16
C VAL A 72 -15.62 -5.51 -13.39
N THR A 73 -15.82 -4.34 -13.99
CA THR A 73 -16.57 -4.18 -15.25
C THR A 73 -15.66 -3.60 -16.33
N TYR A 74 -15.54 -4.31 -17.44
CA TYR A 74 -14.81 -3.89 -18.62
C TYR A 74 -15.78 -3.26 -19.62
N HIS A 75 -15.47 -2.05 -20.07
CA HIS A 75 -16.17 -1.37 -21.16
C HIS A 75 -15.28 -1.40 -22.39
N LEU A 76 -15.49 -2.42 -23.22
CA LEU A 76 -14.78 -2.62 -24.48
C LEU A 76 -15.32 -1.67 -25.56
N HIS A 77 -14.66 -1.67 -26.72
CA HIS A 77 -15.14 -0.93 -27.87
C HIS A 77 -16.57 -1.39 -28.28
N PRO A 78 -17.46 -0.48 -28.74
CA PRO A 78 -18.84 -0.83 -29.11
C PRO A 78 -18.98 -1.92 -30.20
N SER A 79 -17.93 -2.18 -30.98
CA SER A 79 -17.91 -3.27 -31.98
C SER A 79 -18.08 -4.67 -31.38
N PHE A 80 -17.89 -4.84 -30.08
CA PHE A 80 -18.14 -6.10 -29.38
C PHE A 80 -19.63 -6.32 -29.04
N GLU A 81 -20.52 -5.39 -29.42
CA GLU A 81 -21.97 -5.49 -29.26
C GLU A 81 -22.40 -5.86 -27.83
N GLN A 82 -23.03 -7.02 -27.66
CA GLN A 82 -23.49 -7.53 -26.36
C GLN A 82 -22.32 -7.79 -25.39
N ARG A 83 -21.11 -8.02 -25.92
CA ARG A 83 -19.89 -8.23 -25.13
C ARG A 83 -19.12 -6.94 -24.88
N ALA A 84 -19.61 -5.78 -25.33
CA ALA A 84 -18.97 -4.50 -25.10
C ALA A 84 -18.95 -4.10 -23.60
N THR A 85 -19.80 -4.69 -22.76
CA THR A 85 -19.75 -4.51 -21.30
C THR A 85 -19.73 -5.87 -20.61
N GLN A 86 -18.63 -6.20 -19.94
CA GLN A 86 -18.45 -7.48 -19.24
C GLN A 86 -18.19 -7.26 -17.76
N THR A 87 -18.97 -7.90 -16.88
CA THR A 87 -18.78 -7.81 -15.43
C THR A 87 -18.31 -9.15 -14.86
N ILE A 88 -17.11 -9.17 -14.30
CA ILE A 88 -16.51 -10.35 -13.66
C ILE A 88 -16.51 -10.15 -12.14
N LYS A 89 -16.88 -11.19 -11.38
CA LYS A 89 -17.15 -11.10 -9.92
C LYS A 89 -16.10 -11.79 -9.05
N SER A 90 -15.06 -12.36 -9.64
CA SER A 90 -14.03 -13.08 -8.90
C SER A 90 -12.64 -12.78 -9.48
N PRO A 91 -11.61 -12.59 -8.63
CA PRO A 91 -10.22 -12.53 -9.07
C PRO A 91 -9.83 -13.78 -9.88
N PRO A 92 -8.94 -13.66 -10.89
CA PRO A 92 -8.21 -12.45 -11.30
C PRO A 92 -9.01 -11.54 -12.27
N PHE A 93 -10.34 -11.62 -12.25
CA PHE A 93 -11.24 -10.82 -13.09
C PHE A 93 -10.97 -10.96 -14.59
N ARG A 94 -10.53 -12.14 -15.01
CA ARG A 94 -10.08 -12.40 -16.38
C ARG A 94 -11.20 -12.22 -17.41
N ILE A 95 -10.91 -11.50 -18.48
CA ILE A 95 -11.68 -11.53 -19.73
C ILE A 95 -10.81 -12.07 -20.86
N GLU A 96 -11.45 -12.67 -21.86
CA GLU A 96 -10.82 -13.15 -23.08
C GLU A 96 -11.69 -12.79 -24.28
N GLU A 97 -11.09 -12.20 -25.32
CA GLU A 97 -11.78 -11.81 -26.54
C GLU A 97 -10.83 -11.90 -27.73
N GLU A 98 -11.41 -11.80 -28.93
CA GLU A 98 -10.69 -11.78 -30.19
C GLU A 98 -10.95 -10.49 -30.95
N GLY A 99 -9.89 -9.93 -31.53
CA GLY A 99 -9.99 -8.69 -32.29
C GLY A 99 -8.76 -8.43 -33.14
N TRP A 100 -8.93 -7.58 -34.13
CA TRP A 100 -7.85 -7.15 -35.04
C TRP A 100 -7.36 -5.73 -34.74
N GLY A 101 -8.15 -4.95 -33.99
CA GLY A 101 -7.88 -3.54 -33.71
C GLY A 101 -7.42 -3.29 -32.28
N GLU A 102 -6.61 -2.24 -32.13
CA GLU A 102 -6.17 -1.66 -30.86
C GLU A 102 -7.19 -0.59 -30.42
N PHE A 103 -7.41 -0.44 -29.12
CA PHE A 103 -8.35 0.56 -28.59
C PHE A 103 -8.14 0.83 -27.10
N ASP A 104 -8.52 2.03 -26.67
CA ASP A 104 -8.66 2.34 -25.25
C ASP A 104 -9.98 1.78 -24.71
N MET A 105 -9.92 1.16 -23.53
CA MET A 105 -11.07 0.64 -22.80
C MET A 105 -11.12 1.20 -21.38
N GLN A 106 -12.31 1.23 -20.79
CA GLN A 106 -12.47 1.62 -19.40
C GLN A 106 -12.70 0.38 -18.52
N ILE A 107 -11.89 0.25 -17.48
CA ILE A 107 -11.99 -0.81 -16.48
C ILE A 107 -12.50 -0.18 -15.19
N VAL A 108 -13.67 -0.60 -14.73
CA VAL A 108 -14.31 -0.11 -13.51
C VAL A 108 -14.18 -1.15 -12.41
N LEU A 109 -13.32 -0.86 -11.43
CA LEU A 109 -13.15 -1.64 -10.22
C LEU A 109 -14.22 -1.18 -9.20
N SER A 110 -15.19 -2.03 -8.89
CA SER A 110 -16.20 -1.71 -7.88
C SER A 110 -15.68 -2.07 -6.49
N ALA A 111 -15.50 -1.06 -5.64
CA ALA A 111 -15.16 -1.25 -4.23
C ALA A 111 -16.37 -0.97 -3.31
N PRO A 112 -16.35 -1.41 -2.04
CA PRO A 112 -17.45 -1.19 -1.10
C PRO A 112 -17.80 0.28 -0.81
N ASP A 113 -16.86 1.20 -1.03
CA ASP A 113 -17.03 2.64 -0.85
C ASP A 113 -17.40 3.34 -2.16
N LYS A 114 -16.60 3.15 -3.22
CA LYS A 114 -16.77 3.81 -4.52
C LYS A 114 -16.19 2.96 -5.66
N ASP A 115 -16.73 3.17 -6.86
CA ASP A 115 -16.11 2.67 -8.09
C ASP A 115 -14.84 3.48 -8.47
N HIS A 116 -13.81 2.77 -8.93
CA HIS A 116 -12.58 3.33 -9.47
C HIS A 116 -12.44 2.98 -10.95
N SER A 117 -12.23 3.97 -11.80
CA SER A 117 -12.07 3.78 -13.25
C SER A 117 -10.60 3.90 -13.64
N ILE A 118 -10.15 2.92 -14.43
CA ILE A 118 -8.82 2.87 -15.06
C ILE A 118 -9.05 2.90 -16.58
N THR A 119 -8.25 3.68 -17.29
CA THR A 119 -8.16 3.60 -18.75
C THR A 119 -7.04 2.65 -19.11
N HIS A 120 -7.36 1.64 -19.90
CA HIS A 120 -6.40 0.67 -20.42
C HIS A 120 -6.28 0.80 -21.93
N ASP A 121 -5.06 0.92 -22.42
CA ASP A 121 -4.74 0.86 -23.85
C ASP A 121 -4.49 -0.59 -24.25
N LEU A 122 -5.43 -1.19 -24.99
CA LEU A 122 -5.22 -2.48 -25.62
C LEU A 122 -4.41 -2.29 -26.91
N ASN A 123 -3.15 -2.68 -26.88
CA ASN A 123 -2.26 -2.64 -28.03
C ASN A 123 -1.54 -3.97 -28.27
N PHE A 124 -0.91 -4.08 -29.43
CA PHE A 124 -0.28 -5.30 -29.90
C PHE A 124 1.22 -5.17 -30.12
N GLN A 125 1.86 -4.20 -29.46
CA GLN A 125 3.29 -3.96 -29.53
C GLN A 125 4.10 -5.07 -28.84
N SER A 126 3.49 -5.80 -27.90
CA SER A 126 4.10 -6.92 -27.18
C SER A 126 3.07 -8.02 -26.91
N SER A 127 3.53 -9.27 -26.85
CA SER A 127 2.67 -10.43 -26.53
C SER A 127 2.22 -10.46 -25.07
N LYS A 128 2.88 -9.70 -24.21
CA LYS A 128 2.55 -9.56 -22.78
C LYS A 128 3.03 -8.18 -22.31
N TYR A 129 2.19 -7.45 -21.59
CA TYR A 129 2.58 -6.23 -20.91
C TYR A 129 1.79 -6.03 -19.62
N GLU A 130 2.29 -5.17 -18.74
CA GLU A 130 1.71 -4.91 -17.43
C GLU A 130 1.57 -3.39 -17.22
N SER A 131 0.45 -2.95 -16.63
CA SER A 131 0.18 -1.55 -16.29
C SER A 131 -0.13 -1.41 -14.81
N LYS A 132 0.52 -0.46 -14.14
CA LYS A 132 0.38 -0.25 -12.70
C LYS A 132 -0.42 1.01 -12.40
N HIS A 133 -1.44 0.89 -11.56
CA HIS A 133 -2.34 1.98 -11.18
C HIS A 133 -2.44 2.10 -9.66
N VAL A 134 -2.39 3.33 -9.13
CA VAL A 134 -2.60 3.56 -7.69
C VAL A 134 -4.06 3.90 -7.43
N ILE A 135 -4.72 3.08 -6.63
CA ILE A 135 -6.08 3.29 -6.15
C ILE A 135 -6.03 3.81 -4.72
N THR A 136 -6.72 4.92 -4.45
CA THR A 136 -6.78 5.53 -3.12
C THR A 136 -8.18 5.38 -2.54
N PHE A 137 -8.28 4.70 -1.41
CA PHE A 137 -9.51 4.55 -0.63
C PHE A 137 -9.55 5.66 0.42
N LYS A 138 -10.52 6.56 0.31
CA LYS A 138 -10.61 7.72 1.21
C LYS A 138 -11.41 7.38 2.45
N ASN A 139 -10.78 7.52 3.62
CA ASN A 139 -11.38 7.20 4.92
C ASN A 139 -12.16 5.85 4.91
N PRO A 140 -11.49 4.72 4.55
CA PRO A 140 -12.16 3.43 4.36
C PRO A 140 -12.80 2.92 5.65
N LYS A 141 -13.99 2.32 5.52
CA LYS A 141 -14.72 1.73 6.66
C LYS A 141 -13.95 0.54 7.26
N PRO A 142 -14.15 0.19 8.54
CA PRO A 142 -13.42 -0.91 9.20
C PRO A 142 -13.42 -2.26 8.45
N PRO A 143 -14.50 -2.70 7.78
CA PRO A 143 -14.47 -3.93 6.98
C PRO A 143 -13.53 -3.86 5.78
N LEU A 144 -13.52 -2.72 5.07
CA LEU A 144 -12.64 -2.48 3.93
C LEU A 144 -11.17 -2.39 4.39
N LEU A 145 -10.92 -1.74 5.53
CA LEU A 145 -9.59 -1.72 6.16
C LEU A 145 -9.05 -3.12 6.48
N ALA A 146 -9.92 -4.04 6.94
CA ALA A 146 -9.52 -5.41 7.23
C ALA A 146 -9.07 -6.16 5.96
N GLN A 147 -9.79 -5.99 4.84
CA GLN A 147 -9.40 -6.57 3.56
C GLN A 147 -8.11 -5.94 3.02
N LEU A 148 -7.97 -4.62 3.15
CA LEU A 148 -6.75 -3.92 2.74
C LEU A 148 -5.52 -4.40 3.53
N ARG A 149 -5.67 -4.76 4.81
CA ARG A 149 -4.58 -5.30 5.64
C ARG A 149 -4.01 -6.61 5.12
N GLU A 150 -4.80 -7.44 4.44
CA GLU A 150 -4.32 -8.71 3.88
C GLU A 150 -3.27 -8.50 2.78
N SER A 151 -3.29 -7.33 2.15
CA SER A 151 -2.38 -6.94 1.08
C SER A 151 -1.23 -6.04 1.50
N GLY A 152 -1.26 -5.46 2.71
CA GLY A 152 -0.21 -4.58 3.24
C GLY A 152 -0.69 -3.67 4.38
N PRO A 153 0.16 -2.82 4.98
CA PRO A 153 -0.22 -1.94 6.07
C PRO A 153 -1.25 -0.91 5.61
N VAL A 154 -2.10 -0.50 6.55
CA VAL A 154 -3.12 0.54 6.35
C VAL A 154 -2.85 1.71 7.29
N PRO A 155 -3.18 2.95 6.89
CA PRO A 155 -3.03 4.12 7.76
C PRO A 155 -3.78 3.91 9.08
N GLY A 156 -3.11 4.22 10.20
CA GLY A 156 -3.67 4.09 11.54
C GLY A 156 -3.16 2.89 12.35
N ASP A 157 -2.45 1.92 11.72
CA ASP A 157 -1.79 0.84 12.48
C ASP A 157 -0.50 1.31 13.17
N GLU A 158 0.13 2.41 12.73
CA GLU A 158 1.29 3.01 13.41
C GLU A 158 0.94 3.75 14.71
N ASN A 159 -0.34 4.10 14.93
CA ASN A 159 -0.76 4.80 16.15
C ASN A 159 -1.56 3.89 17.08
N GLY A 160 -0.87 2.97 17.75
CA GLY A 160 -1.12 2.60 19.14
C GLY A 160 -2.57 2.40 19.58
N VAL A 161 -3.41 1.74 18.77
CA VAL A 161 -4.76 1.32 19.22
C VAL A 161 -4.59 0.10 20.11
N LYS A 162 -4.29 0.38 21.38
CA LYS A 162 -4.68 -0.48 22.51
C LYS A 162 -6.18 -0.78 22.33
N LYS A 163 -6.50 -1.96 21.79
CA LYS A 163 -7.85 -2.54 21.80
C LYS A 163 -8.33 -2.53 23.26
N ARG A 164 -9.17 -1.54 23.60
CA ARG A 164 -10.05 -1.63 24.78
C ARG A 164 -10.98 -2.80 24.51
N GLY A 165 -10.74 -3.87 25.26
CA GLY A 165 -11.50 -5.10 25.17
C GLY A 165 -12.94 -4.95 25.64
N GLN A 166 -13.76 -5.83 25.11
CA GLN A 166 -15.00 -6.25 25.72
C GLN A 166 -15.18 -7.73 25.39
N GLU A 167 -14.70 -8.61 26.27
CA GLU A 167 -15.50 -9.75 26.76
C GLU A 167 -14.86 -10.42 27.98
N GLU A 168 -15.74 -11.09 28.71
CA GLU A 168 -15.67 -11.45 30.13
C GLU A 168 -14.66 -12.55 30.51
N SER A 169 -14.05 -12.32 31.68
CA SER A 169 -13.83 -13.33 32.74
C SER A 169 -12.90 -14.54 32.48
N LYS A 170 -11.68 -14.47 33.02
CA LYS A 170 -11.14 -15.43 34.03
C LYS A 170 -9.70 -15.08 34.45
N LYS A 171 -9.59 -14.66 35.71
CA LYS A 171 -8.47 -14.77 36.67
C LYS A 171 -7.19 -15.51 36.18
N LYS A 172 -6.12 -14.78 35.86
CA LYS A 172 -4.72 -15.18 36.17
C LYS A 172 -3.78 -13.96 36.14
N LYS A 173 -3.17 -13.65 37.30
CA LYS A 173 -2.01 -12.76 37.45
C LYS A 173 -0.87 -13.25 36.54
N ARG A 174 -0.24 -12.36 35.75
CA ARG A 174 1.23 -12.21 35.60
C ARG A 174 1.62 -11.17 34.52
N ALA A 175 2.39 -10.18 35.00
CA ALA A 175 3.44 -9.41 34.32
C ALA A 175 3.09 -8.63 33.03
N ASP A 176 2.62 -7.39 33.24
CA ASP A 176 2.78 -6.27 32.32
C ASP A 176 4.27 -6.07 32.02
N LYS A 177 4.66 -6.15 30.74
CA LYS A 177 5.98 -5.70 30.26
C LYS A 177 5.95 -4.18 30.16
N ASN A 178 5.94 -3.52 31.31
CA ASN A 178 6.46 -2.16 31.42
C ASN A 178 7.97 -2.28 31.60
N VAL A 179 8.74 -1.97 30.56
CA VAL A 179 10.19 -2.00 30.62
C VAL A 179 10.65 -0.71 31.29
N ASP A 180 10.94 -0.78 32.59
CA ASP A 180 11.56 0.32 33.35
C ASP A 180 12.98 0.54 32.82
N MET A 181 13.18 1.60 32.04
CA MET A 181 14.49 1.96 31.48
C MET A 181 15.53 2.22 32.57
N ASP A 182 15.11 2.70 33.74
CA ASP A 182 15.99 2.90 34.90
C ASP A 182 16.52 1.59 35.49
N LYS A 183 15.72 0.51 35.47
CA LYS A 183 16.14 -0.82 35.97
C LYS A 183 17.03 -1.57 34.99
N LEU A 184 16.85 -1.35 33.69
CA LEU A 184 17.75 -1.89 32.66
C LEU A 184 19.13 -1.24 32.74
N ALA A 185 19.19 0.08 33.01
CA ALA A 185 20.44 0.82 33.17
C ALA A 185 21.27 0.30 34.36
N ASP A 186 20.63 0.04 35.51
CA ASP A 186 21.29 -0.56 36.69
C ASP A 186 21.71 -2.02 36.48
N GLY A 187 20.95 -2.77 35.65
CA GLY A 187 21.27 -4.16 35.30
C GLY A 187 22.54 -4.28 34.46
N LEU A 188 22.74 -3.37 33.49
CA LEU A 188 23.92 -3.34 32.63
C LEU A 188 25.22 -3.09 33.40
N GLN A 189 25.18 -2.29 34.49
CA GLN A 189 26.37 -2.02 35.31
C GLN A 189 26.81 -3.20 36.20
N LYS A 190 25.96 -4.21 36.37
CA LYS A 190 26.23 -5.39 37.22
C LYS A 190 26.53 -6.67 36.45
N LEU A 191 26.54 -6.63 35.12
CA LEU A 191 26.88 -7.79 34.29
C LEU A 191 28.39 -8.07 34.37
N GLY A 192 28.75 -9.35 34.49
CA GLY A 192 30.14 -9.81 34.41
C GLY A 192 30.69 -9.68 32.99
N GLU A 193 32.02 -9.73 32.86
CA GLU A 193 32.74 -9.52 31.59
C GLU A 193 32.29 -10.48 30.46
N ASP A 194 31.87 -11.70 30.81
CA ASP A 194 31.34 -12.72 29.88
C ASP A 194 29.92 -12.38 29.35
N ASP A 195 29.01 -11.90 30.20
CA ASP A 195 27.62 -11.56 29.80
C ASP A 195 27.58 -10.29 28.94
N LEU A 196 28.53 -9.38 29.16
CA LEU A 196 28.65 -8.14 28.39
C LEU A 196 28.92 -8.42 26.90
N LEU A 197 29.77 -9.43 26.62
CA LEU A 197 30.09 -9.85 25.26
C LEU A 197 28.87 -10.42 24.54
N GLN A 198 28.02 -11.19 25.23
CA GLN A 198 26.83 -11.80 24.65
C GLN A 198 25.75 -10.75 24.32
N VAL A 199 25.57 -9.72 25.16
CA VAL A 199 24.62 -8.64 24.90
C VAL A 199 25.08 -7.76 23.73
N VAL A 200 26.39 -7.47 23.62
CA VAL A 200 26.95 -6.72 22.48
C VAL A 200 26.79 -7.50 21.18
N GLN A 201 27.03 -8.81 21.18
CA GLN A 201 26.80 -9.67 20.03
C GLN A 201 25.31 -9.69 19.62
N MET A 202 24.41 -9.84 20.59
CA MET A 202 22.96 -9.88 20.35
C MET A 202 22.39 -8.54 19.83
N VAL A 203 23.00 -7.40 20.22
CA VAL A 203 22.67 -6.07 19.67
C VAL A 203 23.24 -5.89 18.25
N HIS A 204 24.40 -6.47 17.95
CA HIS A 204 25.01 -6.41 16.62
C HIS A 204 24.29 -7.31 15.61
N ASP A 205 23.84 -8.49 16.05
CA ASP A 205 23.07 -9.45 15.25
C ASP A 205 21.65 -8.95 14.93
N ASN A 206 21.13 -7.99 15.72
CA ASN A 206 19.80 -7.39 15.52
C ASN A 206 19.84 -5.98 14.90
N LYS A 207 20.98 -5.61 14.28
CA LYS A 207 21.15 -4.30 13.62
C LYS A 207 20.82 -4.40 12.12
N SER A 208 19.53 -4.30 11.76
CA SER A 208 19.11 -4.09 10.36
C SER A 208 18.88 -2.61 10.06
N SER A 209 19.17 -2.22 8.82
CA SER A 209 19.51 -0.89 8.31
C SER A 209 18.39 0.17 8.31
N ASP A 210 17.77 0.49 9.45
CA ASP A 210 16.90 1.68 9.54
C ASP A 210 16.84 2.32 10.93
N SER A 211 17.99 2.43 11.61
CA SER A 211 18.11 3.21 12.85
C SER A 211 18.90 4.49 12.62
N TYR A 212 18.17 5.56 12.30
CA TYR A 212 18.66 6.94 12.33
C TYR A 212 19.17 7.27 13.74
N THR A 213 20.48 7.17 13.93
CA THR A 213 21.14 7.56 15.18
C THR A 213 21.43 9.05 15.11
N LYS A 214 20.51 9.88 15.61
CA LYS A 214 20.78 11.29 15.88
C LYS A 214 21.47 11.38 17.25
N ASN A 215 22.80 11.31 17.27
CA ASN A 215 23.55 11.69 18.46
C ASN A 215 23.70 13.21 18.47
N ASP A 216 22.90 13.86 19.31
CA ASP A 216 22.99 15.28 19.62
C ASP A 216 24.09 15.46 20.68
N ILE A 217 25.32 15.71 20.24
CA ILE A 217 26.37 16.26 21.10
C ILE A 217 26.67 17.66 20.58
N GLU A 218 25.87 18.59 21.07
CA GLU A 218 26.10 20.02 20.95
C GLU A 218 27.42 20.35 21.67
N ARG A 219 28.41 20.89 20.92
CA ARG A 219 29.15 22.13 21.21
C ARG A 219 30.65 22.12 20.88
N LYS A 220 31.01 23.31 20.36
CA LYS A 220 32.30 24.02 20.40
C LYS A 220 33.32 23.74 19.30
N ASP A 221 33.20 24.63 18.31
CA ASP A 221 34.24 25.59 17.92
C ASP A 221 35.59 25.10 17.38
N MET A 222 35.88 25.69 16.21
CA MET A 222 37.16 26.20 15.72
C MET A 222 38.04 25.32 14.81
N THR A 223 38.41 25.98 13.71
CA THR A 223 39.49 25.71 12.73
C THR A 223 39.13 24.66 11.67
N PHE A 224 39.34 24.83 10.37
CA PHE A 224 40.19 25.72 9.58
C PHE A 224 39.64 25.65 8.13
N SER A 225 39.23 26.75 7.50
CA SER A 225 39.96 27.38 6.39
C SER A 225 40.64 26.43 5.39
N ALA A 226 40.38 26.69 4.10
CA ALA A 226 41.08 26.22 2.90
C ALA A 226 40.66 24.87 2.30
N LEU A 227 39.76 24.93 1.31
CA LEU A 227 40.07 24.62 -0.10
C LEU A 227 38.77 24.61 -0.92
N ARG A 228 38.23 25.81 -1.12
CA ARG A 228 37.26 26.09 -2.18
C ARG A 228 38.07 26.58 -3.38
N SER A 229 38.66 25.67 -4.16
CA SER A 229 39.32 26.01 -5.42
C SER A 229 39.63 24.75 -6.22
N SER A 230 39.25 24.77 -7.51
CA SER A 230 39.67 23.82 -8.56
C SER A 230 38.94 22.46 -8.50
N TRP A 231 38.05 22.05 -9.41
CA TRP A 231 38.06 22.17 -10.86
C TRP A 231 36.61 22.14 -11.40
N VAL A 232 36.17 23.26 -11.98
CA VAL A 232 35.21 23.28 -13.09
C VAL A 232 36.10 23.59 -14.28
N TYR A 233 36.50 22.59 -15.08
CA TYR A 233 36.99 22.67 -16.48
C TYR A 233 37.52 21.29 -16.94
N LEU A 234 37.18 20.89 -18.17
CA LEU A 234 37.52 19.65 -18.93
C LEU A 234 36.77 18.37 -18.51
N SER A 235 36.07 17.64 -19.39
CA SER A 235 36.00 17.60 -20.87
C SER A 235 34.60 17.23 -21.34
#